data_AF-U1NAM3-F1
#
_entry.id   AF-U1NAM3-F1
#
_cell.length_a   1.000
_cell.length_b   1.000
_cell.length_c   1.000
_cell.angle_alpha   90.00
_cell.angle_beta   90.00
_cell.angle_gamma   90.00
#
_symmetry.space_group_name_H-M   'P 1'
#
loop_
_entity.id
_entity.type
_entity.pdbx_description
1 polymer ?
#
loop_
_entity_poly.entity_id
_entity_poly.type
_entity_poly.pdbx_seq_one_letter_code
_entity_poly.pdbx_strand_id
1 'polypeptide(L)'
;MSEADNPEDGSSADVSGVDSIDEFVDIFVEAAESTDTEIDQEVIDDLEQHGRQVSDACEAMLKQHQKEIDDLRNELVEDSEPSEE
;
A
#
# COMPACT_ATOMS: atom_id res chain seq x y z
N MET A 1 -19.12 32.60 -15.47
CA MET A 1 -19.75 31.87 -14.35
C MET A 1 -20.24 30.56 -14.94
N SER A 2 -19.68 29.39 -14.62
CA SER A 2 -18.89 29.04 -13.43
C SER A 2 -17.72 28.17 -13.86
N GLU A 3 -16.53 28.53 -13.36
CA GLU A 3 -15.36 27.67 -13.33
C GLU A 3 -15.72 26.50 -12.42
N ALA A 4 -15.66 25.28 -12.95
CA ALA A 4 -15.70 24.07 -12.14
C ALA A 4 -14.27 23.80 -11.68
N ASP A 5 -13.95 24.29 -10.49
CA ASP A 5 -12.88 23.79 -9.64
C ASP A 5 -13.17 22.30 -9.42
N ASN A 6 -12.47 21.43 -10.14
CA ASN A 6 -12.33 20.04 -9.72
C ASN A 6 -11.23 20.02 -8.66
N PRO A 7 -11.51 19.61 -7.42
CA PRO A 7 -10.44 19.34 -6.48
C PRO A 7 -9.62 18.19 -7.04
N GLU A 8 -8.32 18.40 -7.17
CA GLU A 8 -7.32 17.32 -7.25
C GLU A 8 -7.57 16.39 -6.08
N ASP A 9 -8.26 15.27 -6.33
CA ASP A 9 -8.21 14.11 -5.45
C ASP A 9 -6.85 13.45 -5.68
N GLY A 10 -5.82 14.13 -5.19
CA GLY A 10 -4.54 13.53 -4.94
C GLY A 10 -4.77 12.51 -3.84
N SER A 11 -5.04 11.26 -4.23
CA SER A 11 -4.97 10.11 -3.34
C SER A 11 -3.55 10.03 -2.79
N SER A 12 -3.32 10.78 -1.72
CA SER A 12 -2.02 10.97 -1.06
C SER A 12 -1.68 9.79 -0.15
N ALA A 13 -2.45 8.71 -0.20
CA ALA A 13 -2.29 7.53 0.64
C ALA A 13 -1.38 6.46 0.00
N ASP A 14 -1.18 6.52 -1.32
CA ASP A 14 -0.41 5.51 -2.07
C ASP A 14 1.11 5.66 -1.88
N VAL A 15 1.58 6.87 -1.53
CA VAL A 15 3.01 7.20 -1.48
C VAL A 15 3.71 6.64 -0.23
N SER A 16 2.98 6.47 0.89
CA SER A 16 3.61 6.08 2.17
C SER A 16 3.98 4.60 2.26
N GLY A 17 3.35 3.72 1.47
CA GLY A 17 3.64 2.29 1.49
C GLY A 17 4.89 1.91 0.68
N VAL A 18 5.10 2.60 -0.44
CA VAL A 18 6.28 2.44 -1.30
C VAL A 18 7.53 2.98 -0.60
N ASP A 19 7.42 4.15 0.05
CA ASP A 19 8.51 4.74 0.83
C ASP A 19 8.98 3.81 1.97
N SER A 20 8.06 3.09 2.65
CA SER A 20 8.43 2.11 3.69
C SER A 20 9.04 0.81 3.15
N ILE A 21 8.73 0.40 1.92
CA ILE A 21 9.36 -0.77 1.29
C ILE A 21 10.78 -0.44 0.85
N ASP A 22 10.99 0.74 0.25
CA ASP A 22 12.31 1.19 -0.17
C ASP A 22 13.23 1.37 1.06
N GLU A 23 12.71 1.93 2.16
CA GLU A 23 13.44 2.04 3.43
C GLU A 23 13.82 0.65 4.01
N PHE A 24 12.92 -0.34 3.95
CA PHE A 24 13.22 -1.70 4.38
C PHE A 24 14.34 -2.34 3.55
N VAL A 25 14.30 -2.18 2.23
CA VAL A 25 15.30 -2.72 1.31
C VAL A 25 16.65 -2.06 1.53
N ASP A 26 16.69 -0.74 1.73
CA ASP A 26 17.92 0.00 1.99
C ASP A 26 18.60 -0.47 3.30
N ILE A 27 17.83 -0.65 4.39
CA ILE A 27 18.34 -1.16 5.67
C ILE A 27 18.87 -2.59 5.52
N PHE A 28 18.16 -3.43 4.76
CA PHE A 28 18.60 -4.80 4.47
C PHE A 28 19.91 -4.83 3.69
N VAL A 29 20.04 -3.99 2.66
CA VAL A 29 21.26 -3.87 1.84
C VAL A 29 22.41 -3.34 2.68
N GLU A 30 22.20 -2.31 3.51
CA GLU A 30 23.23 -1.76 4.39
C GLU A 30 23.73 -2.81 5.40
N ALA A 31 22.81 -3.57 6.01
CA ALA A 31 23.16 -4.67 6.89
C ALA A 31 23.99 -5.74 6.18
N ALA A 32 23.60 -6.12 4.95
CA ALA A 32 24.30 -7.12 4.14
C ALA A 32 25.65 -6.63 3.59
N GLU A 33 25.81 -5.33 3.32
CA GLU A 33 27.06 -4.74 2.82
C GLU A 33 28.06 -4.45 3.94
N SER A 34 27.61 -4.35 5.20
CA SER A 34 28.49 -4.16 6.37
C SER A 34 29.36 -5.38 6.71
N THR A 35 29.19 -6.50 6.00
CA THR A 35 29.80 -7.79 6.38
C THR A 35 31.23 -7.98 5.87
N ASP A 36 32.19 -7.57 6.70
CA ASP A 36 33.42 -8.35 6.94
C ASP A 36 33.27 -9.21 8.23
N THR A 37 32.08 -9.19 8.85
CA THR A 37 31.72 -9.91 10.09
C THR A 37 30.28 -10.46 10.03
N GLU A 38 30.05 -11.54 10.77
CA GLU A 38 28.77 -12.22 10.98
C GLU A 38 27.65 -11.22 11.34
N ILE A 39 26.50 -11.28 10.65
CA ILE A 39 25.34 -10.42 10.90
C ILE A 39 24.77 -10.79 12.28
N ASP A 40 24.55 -9.79 13.14
CA ASP A 40 23.98 -9.99 14.46
C ASP A 40 22.53 -10.51 14.36
N GLN A 41 22.19 -11.47 15.22
CA GLN A 41 20.83 -12.02 15.29
C GLN A 41 19.82 -10.93 15.67
N GLU A 42 20.21 -9.91 16.44
CA GLU A 42 19.35 -8.76 16.76
C GLU A 42 18.93 -8.00 15.49
N VAL A 43 19.86 -7.79 14.55
CA VAL A 43 19.58 -7.13 13.26
C VAL A 43 18.65 -7.98 12.40
N ILE A 44 18.82 -9.31 12.42
CA ILE A 44 17.94 -10.24 11.70
C ILE A 44 16.52 -10.17 12.28
N ASP A 45 16.38 -10.19 13.61
CA ASP A 45 15.09 -10.16 14.28
C ASP A 45 14.35 -8.83 14.01
N ASP A 46 15.06 -7.70 14.02
CA ASP A 46 14.54 -6.38 13.69
C ASP A 46 14.06 -6.31 12.22
N LEU A 47 14.86 -6.84 11.29
CA LEU A 47 14.48 -6.92 9.87
C LEU A 47 13.25 -7.79 9.66
N GLU A 48 13.17 -8.95 10.31
CA GLU A 48 11.97 -9.78 10.21
C GLU A 48 10.73 -9.09 10.79
N GLN A 49 10.87 -8.37 11.91
CA GLN A 49 9.77 -7.62 12.50
C GLN A 49 9.30 -6.51 11.54
N HIS A 50 10.23 -5.75 10.98
CA HIS A 50 9.91 -4.69 10.03
C HIS A 50 9.23 -5.25 8.76
N GLY A 51 9.77 -6.34 8.20
CA GLY A 51 9.17 -7.00 7.04
C GLY A 51 7.75 -7.51 7.31
N ARG A 52 7.46 -8.02 8.51
CA ARG A 52 6.10 -8.39 8.93
C ARG A 52 5.16 -7.18 8.98
N GLN A 53 5.61 -6.05 9.52
CA GLN A 53 4.81 -4.82 9.58
C GLN A 53 4.46 -4.30 8.18
N VAL A 54 5.43 -4.29 7.27
CA VAL A 54 5.23 -3.89 5.87
C VAL A 54 4.25 -4.85 5.17
N SER A 55 4.40 -6.15 5.38
CA SER A 55 3.48 -7.17 4.83
C SER A 55 2.04 -6.95 5.30
N ASP A 56 1.83 -6.74 6.60
CA ASP A 56 0.50 -6.52 7.18
C ASP A 56 -0.17 -5.24 6.63
N ALA A 57 0.62 -4.16 6.46
CA ALA A 57 0.15 -2.91 5.89
C ALA A 57 -0.27 -3.08 4.41
N CYS A 58 0.54 -3.77 3.62
CA CYS A 58 0.21 -4.09 2.23
C CYS A 58 -1.04 -4.96 2.12
N GLU A 59 -1.20 -5.97 2.97
CA GLU A 59 -2.40 -6.80 2.98
C GLU A 59 -3.66 -5.99 3.31
N ALA A 60 -3.57 -5.07 4.27
CA ALA A 60 -4.68 -4.18 4.62
C ALA A 60 -5.08 -3.28 3.45
N MET A 61 -4.11 -2.66 2.77
CA MET A 61 -4.37 -1.83 1.57
C MET A 61 -5.01 -2.64 0.44
N LEU A 62 -4.48 -3.84 0.14
CA LEU A 62 -5.05 -4.71 -0.90
C LEU A 62 -6.50 -5.10 -0.59
N LYS A 63 -6.81 -5.41 0.67
CA LYS A 63 -8.19 -5.71 1.10
C LYS A 63 -9.11 -4.50 0.96
N GLN A 64 -8.62 -3.31 1.26
CA GLN A 64 -9.38 -2.07 1.07
C GLN A 64 -9.68 -1.85 -0.42
N HIS A 65 -8.68 -1.91 -1.28
CA HIS A 65 -8.87 -1.73 -2.73
C HIS A 65 -9.80 -2.79 -3.32
N GLN A 66 -9.71 -4.04 -2.86
CA GLN A 66 -10.63 -5.10 -3.30
C GLN A 66 -12.09 -4.75 -2.96
N LYS A 67 -12.33 -4.20 -1.76
CA LYS A 67 -13.66 -3.77 -1.36
C LYS A 67 -14.15 -2.60 -2.23
N GLU A 68 -13.32 -1.61 -2.48
CA GLU A 68 -13.66 -0.47 -3.35
C GLU A 68 -14.00 -0.94 -4.77
N ILE A 69 -13.24 -1.89 -5.32
CA ILE A 69 -13.54 -2.51 -6.61
C ILE A 69 -14.90 -3.22 -6.58
N ASP A 70 -15.20 -3.97 -5.52
CA ASP A 70 -16.48 -4.69 -5.42
C ASP A 70 -17.66 -3.72 -5.26
N ASP A 71 -17.51 -2.65 -4.49
CA ASP A 71 -18.51 -1.59 -4.33
C ASP A 71 -18.79 -0.89 -5.68
N LEU A 72 -17.74 -0.50 -6.42
CA LEU A 72 -17.86 0.10 -7.76
C LEU A 72 -18.50 -0.86 -8.78
N ARG A 73 -18.21 -2.16 -8.69
CA ARG A 73 -18.84 -3.17 -9.57
C ARG A 73 -20.33 -3.30 -9.26
N ASN A 74 -20.73 -3.22 -8.00
CA ASN A 74 -22.14 -3.25 -7.61
C ASN A 74 -22.86 -1.99 -8.10
N GLU A 75 -22.29 -0.80 -7.90
CA GLU A 75 -22.84 0.47 -8.39
C GLU A 75 -23.03 0.44 -9.91
N LEU A 76 -22.03 -0.06 -10.66
CA LEU A 76 -22.13 -0.19 -12.11
C LEU A 76 -23.25 -1.14 -12.57
N VAL A 77 -23.51 -2.21 -11.81
CA VAL A 77 -24.58 -3.16 -12.10
C VAL A 77 -25.94 -2.56 -11.78
N GLU A 78 -26.09 -1.88 -10.64
CA GLU A 78 -27.33 -1.20 -10.24
C GLU A 78 -27.70 -0.07 -11.23
N ASP A 79 -26.72 0.70 -11.73
CA ASP A 79 -26.93 1.72 -12.77
C ASP A 79 -27.29 1.13 -14.15
N SER A 80 -27.06 -0.17 -14.35
CA SER A 80 -27.32 -0.88 -15.62
C SER A 80 -28.64 -1.65 -15.63
N GLU A 81 -29.35 -1.76 -14.51
CA GLU A 81 -30.68 -2.38 -14.50
C GLU A 81 -31.69 -1.44 -15.18
N PRO A 82 -32.37 -1.88 -16.27
CA PRO A 82 -33.40 -1.06 -16.89
C PRO A 82 -34.54 -0.89 -15.90
N SER A 83 -34.88 0.36 -15.58
CA SER A 83 -36.08 0.69 -14.82
C SER A 83 -37.28 -0.03 -15.45
N GLU A 84 -37.83 -1.04 -14.78
CA GLU A 84 -39.09 -1.66 -15.21
C GLU A 84 -40.21 -0.62 -15.05
N GLU A 85 -40.61 0.02 -16.16
CA GLU A 85 -41.86 0.78 -16.30
C GLU A 85 -43.00 -0.10 -16.86
#